data_AF-A0A9X8VCD8-F1
#
_entry.id   AF-A0A9X8VCD8-F1
#
_cell.length_a   1.000
_cell.length_b   1.000
_cell.length_c   1.000
_cell.angle_alpha   90.00
_cell.angle_beta   90.00
_cell.angle_gamma   90.00
#
_symmetry.space_group_name_H-M   'P 1'
#
loop_
_entity.id
_entity.type
_entity.pdbx_description
1 polymer ?
#
loop_
_entity_poly.entity_id
_entity_poly.type
_entity_poly.pdbx_seq_one_letter_code
_entity_poly.pdbx_strand_id
1 'polypeptide(L)' 'MVWTTHTVFNQPKPLGNSNLFLSDTPLREALQREQGGWDAEVLASLGQQLGTQESLELGR' A
#
# COMPACT_ATOMS: atom_id res chain seq x y z
N MET A 1 -10.50 -18.83 -32.81
CA MET A 1 -10.69 -17.37 -32.76
C MET A 1 -11.30 -17.03 -31.41
N VAL A 2 -10.72 -16.08 -30.67
CA VAL A 2 -11.33 -15.56 -29.44
C VAL A 2 -12.32 -14.48 -29.88
N TRP A 3 -13.61 -14.71 -29.65
CA TRP A 3 -14.67 -13.73 -29.93
C TRP A 3 -14.84 -12.81 -28.71
N THR A 4 -14.81 -11.50 -28.94
CA THR A 4 -14.96 -10.47 -27.89
C THR A 4 -16.21 -9.63 -28.19
N THR A 5 -17.13 -9.47 -27.23
CA THR A 5 -18.42 -8.75 -27.45
C THR A 5 -18.34 -7.25 -27.20
N HIS A 6 -17.35 -6.80 -26.42
CA HIS A 6 -17.08 -5.39 -26.15
C HIS A 6 -15.66 -5.23 -25.61
N THR A 7 -15.13 -4.02 -25.68
CA THR A 7 -13.86 -3.67 -25.02
C THR A 7 -14.15 -3.20 -23.60
N VAL A 8 -13.48 -3.79 -22.62
CA VAL A 8 -13.51 -3.29 -21.25
C VAL A 8 -12.52 -2.12 -21.15
N PHE A 9 -13.02 -0.94 -20.78
CA PHE A 9 -12.22 0.27 -20.58
C PHE A 9 -12.55 0.92 -19.24
N ASN A 10 -11.80 1.95 -18.86
CA ASN A 10 -11.95 2.65 -17.58
C ASN A 10 -11.76 1.73 -16.35
N GLN A 11 -10.85 0.77 -16.44
CA GLN A 11 -10.45 -0.07 -15.30
C GLN A 11 -9.26 0.59 -14.59
N PRO A 12 -9.44 1.18 -13.40
CA PRO A 12 -8.32 1.67 -12.62
C PRO A 12 -7.39 0.51 -12.27
N LYS A 13 -6.10 0.81 -12.15
CA LYS A 13 -5.15 -0.19 -11.66
C LYS A 13 -5.44 -0.48 -10.18
N PRO A 14 -5.38 -1.74 -9.74
CA PRO A 14 -5.44 -2.06 -8.32
C PRO A 14 -4.36 -1.32 -7.54
N LEU A 15 -4.66 -0.98 -6.28
CA LEU A 15 -3.67 -0.43 -5.36
C LEU A 15 -2.73 -1.56 -4.90
N GLY A 16 -1.42 -1.31 -5.01
CA GLY A 16 -0.37 -2.23 -4.57
C GLY A 16 0.99 -1.62 -4.86
N ASN A 17 2.05 -2.25 -4.34
CA ASN A 17 3.43 -1.74 -4.42
C ASN A 17 3.58 -0.31 -3.86
N SER A 18 2.80 0.01 -2.84
CA SER A 18 2.82 1.30 -2.13
C SER A 18 3.44 1.13 -0.74
N ASN A 19 3.86 2.22 -0.11
CA ASN A 19 4.29 2.18 1.29
C ASN A 19 3.11 2.51 2.21
N LEU A 20 2.60 1.50 2.93
CA LEU A 20 1.39 1.62 3.76
C LEU A 20 1.55 2.66 4.89
N PHE A 21 2.76 2.77 5.46
CA PHE A 21 3.05 3.73 6.52
C PHE A 21 3.20 5.16 5.98
N LEU A 22 3.95 5.34 4.89
CA LEU A 22 4.21 6.68 4.34
C LEU A 22 2.96 7.35 3.74
N SER A 23 2.01 6.54 3.24
CA SER A 23 0.74 7.01 2.70
C SER A 23 -0.27 7.45 3.76
N ASP A 24 -0.10 7.05 5.03
CA ASP A 24 -1.03 7.35 6.11
C ASP A 24 -0.55 8.57 6.91
N THR A 25 -1.02 9.75 6.50
CA THR A 25 -0.66 11.02 7.17
C THR A 25 -1.17 11.07 8.61
N PRO A 26 -2.45 10.74 8.92
CA PRO A 26 -2.93 10.70 10.30
C PRO A 26 -2.11 9.78 11.21
N LEU A 27 -1.72 8.59 10.74
CA LEU A 27 -0.89 7.66 11.50
C LEU A 27 0.48 8.24 11.81
N ARG A 28 1.13 8.85 10.82
CA ARG A 28 2.46 9.47 10.99
C ARG A 28 2.43 10.65 11.95
N GLU A 29 1.40 11.49 11.86
CA GLU A 29 1.19 12.59 12.80
C GLU A 29 0.95 12.09 14.22
N ALA A 30 0.17 11.01 14.37
CA ALA A 30 -0.05 10.37 15.66
C ALA A 30 1.25 9.82 16.24
N LEU A 31 2.07 9.12 15.46
CA LEU A 31 3.36 8.59 15.90
C LEU A 31 4.26 9.70 16.45
N GLN A 32 4.32 10.85 15.78
CA GLN A 32 5.13 11.98 16.25
C GLN A 32 4.55 12.61 17.52
N ARG A 33 3.23 12.82 17.58
CA ARG A 33 2.55 13.40 18.74
C ARG A 33 2.74 12.55 20.01
N GLU A 34 2.67 11.23 19.86
CA GLU A 34 2.84 10.29 20.98
C GLU A 34 4.32 9.91 21.23
N GLN A 35 5.26 10.69 20.69
CA GLN A 35 6.71 10.53 20.89
C GLN A 35 7.27 9.17 20.43
N GLY A 36 6.58 8.49 19.51
CA GLY A 36 7.00 7.24 18.85
C GLY A 36 7.94 7.45 17.66
N GLY A 37 8.39 8.68 17.40
CA GLY A 37 9.19 9.03 16.21
C GLY A 37 10.51 8.26 16.08
N TRP A 38 11.01 7.67 17.16
CA TRP A 38 12.19 6.80 17.16
C TRP A 38 12.02 5.55 16.28
N ASP A 39 10.79 5.12 15.98
CA ASP A 39 10.50 3.93 15.17
C ASP A 39 10.13 4.24 13.71
N ALA A 40 10.18 5.51 13.30
CA ALA A 40 9.65 5.94 12.00
C ALA A 40 10.33 5.27 10.79
N GLU A 41 11.65 5.03 10.86
CA GLU A 41 12.40 4.37 9.78
C GLU A 41 12.04 2.89 9.65
N VAL A 42 11.86 2.21 10.79
CA VAL A 42 11.46 0.80 10.83
C VAL A 42 10.04 0.66 10.28
N LEU A 43 9.12 1.52 10.71
CA LEU A 43 7.74 1.56 10.22
C LEU A 43 7.67 1.87 8.73
N ALA A 44 8.53 2.75 8.21
CA ALA A 44 8.62 3.00 6.77
C ALA A 44 9.13 1.76 6.00
N SER A 45 10.15 1.06 6.51
CA SER A 45 10.63 -0.18 5.90
C SER A 45 9.56 -1.26 5.88
N LEU A 46 8.87 -1.47 7.01
CA LEU A 46 7.76 -2.42 7.11
C LEU A 46 6.59 -2.03 6.22
N GLY A 47 6.23 -0.74 6.18
CA GLY A 47 5.19 -0.23 5.30
C GLY A 47 5.46 -0.50 3.82
N GLN A 48 6.73 -0.49 3.41
CA GLN A 48 7.13 -0.86 2.04
C GLN A 48 7.02 -2.38 1.81
N GLN A 49 7.47 -3.19 2.77
CA GLN A 49 7.45 -4.65 2.65
C GLN A 49 6.02 -5.20 2.63
N LEU A 50 5.15 -4.68 3.51
CA LEU A 50 3.75 -5.12 3.62
C LEU A 50 2.87 -4.61 2.48
N GLY A 51 3.28 -3.53 1.81
CA GLY A 51 2.53 -2.96 0.70
C GLY A 51 2.92 -3.49 -0.68
N THR A 52 3.86 -4.43 -0.77
CA THR A 52 4.17 -5.11 -2.04
C THR A 52 2.99 -5.97 -2.49
N GLN A 53 2.87 -6.17 -3.80
CA GLN A 53 1.84 -7.05 -4.34
C GLN A 53 2.01 -8.48 -3.82
N GLU A 54 3.24 -8.96 -3.70
CA GLU A 54 3.55 -10.27 -3.13
C GLU A 54 3.04 -10.42 -1.70
N SER A 55 3.22 -9.40 -0.86
CA SER A 55 2.71 -9.41 0.52
C SER A 55 1.18 -9.40 0.56
N LEU A 56 0.53 -8.66 -0.34
CA LEU A 56 -0.94 -8.62 -0.41
C LEU A 56 -1.54 -9.96 -0.83
N GLU A 57 -0.90 -10.69 -1.75
CA GLU A 57 -1.36 -12.01 -2.19
C GLU A 57 -1.28 -13.07 -1.09
N LEU A 58 -0.37 -12.94 -0.12
CA LEU A 58 -0.31 -13.85 1.05
C LEU A 58 -1.55 -13.75 1.96
N GLY A 59 -2.26 -12.62 1.93
CA GLY A 59 -3.45 -12.39 2.75
C GLY A 59 -4.77 -12.79 2.09
N ARG A 60 -4.73 -13.29 0.85
CA ARG A 60 -5.89 -13.62 0.01
C ARG A 60 -6.40 -15.04 0.29
#